data_AF-A0A0J9YXV8-F1
#
_entry.id   AF-A0A0J9YXV8-F1
#
_cell.length_a   1.000
_cell.length_b   1.000
_cell.length_c   1.000
_cell.angle_alpha   90.00
_cell.angle_beta   90.00
_cell.angle_gamma   90.00
#
_symmetry.space_group_name_H-M   'P 1'
#
loop_
_entity.id
_entity.type
_entity.pdbx_description
1 polymer ?
#
loop_
_entity_poly.entity_id
_entity_poly.type
_entity_poly.pdbx_seq_one_letter_code
_entity_poly.pdbx_strand_id
1 'polypeptide(L)'
;MGTLWSQESTPEERLPVEGSRPWAVARRVLTAILILGLLLCFSVLLFYNFQNCGPRPCETSVCLDLRDHYLASGNTSVAPCTDFFSFACGRAKETNNSFQELATKNKNRLRRILEVQNSWHPGSGEEKAFQFYNSCMDTLAIEAAGTGPLRQVIEELGGWRISGKWTSLNFNRTLRLLMSQYGHFPFFRAYLGPHPASPHTPVI
;
A
#
# COMPACT_ATOMS: atom_id res chain seq x y z
N MET A 1 9.28 -117.96 -55.02
CA MET A 1 9.20 -117.98 -53.54
C MET A 1 9.21 -116.51 -53.09
N GLY A 2 8.12 -115.86 -52.68
CA GLY A 2 7.14 -116.27 -51.65
C GLY A 2 7.87 -116.26 -50.31
N THR A 3 7.82 -115.21 -49.50
CA THR A 3 6.68 -114.90 -48.61
C THR A 3 6.38 -113.40 -48.44
N LEU A 4 5.08 -113.11 -48.62
CA LEU A 4 4.30 -111.93 -48.25
C LEU A 4 3.92 -111.96 -46.74
N TRP A 5 3.33 -110.86 -46.25
CA TRP A 5 2.55 -110.59 -45.03
C TRP A 5 3.21 -109.49 -44.17
N SER A 6 2.86 -108.20 -44.38
CA SER A 6 1.65 -107.45 -43.91
C SER A 6 1.67 -107.25 -42.39
N GLN A 7 1.42 -106.07 -41.80
CA GLN A 7 0.34 -105.12 -42.09
C GLN A 7 0.53 -103.77 -41.38
N GLU A 8 0.02 -102.74 -42.04
CA GLU A 8 -0.21 -101.33 -41.68
C GLU A 8 -0.98 -101.07 -40.36
N SER A 9 -0.72 -99.92 -39.70
CA SER A 9 -1.78 -99.02 -39.21
C SER A 9 -1.28 -97.58 -38.94
N THR A 10 -2.08 -96.62 -39.40
CA THR A 10 -1.92 -95.15 -39.45
C THR A 10 -2.59 -94.43 -38.25
N PRO A 11 -3.05 -93.17 -38.34
CA PRO A 11 -2.49 -91.93 -37.78
C PRO A 11 -3.30 -91.34 -36.61
N GLU A 12 -2.78 -90.38 -35.83
CA GLU A 12 -3.64 -89.43 -35.12
C GLU A 12 -2.91 -88.12 -34.73
N GLU A 13 -3.35 -87.03 -35.36
CA GLU A 13 -3.18 -85.67 -34.86
C GLU A 13 -3.83 -85.51 -33.48
N ARG A 14 -3.13 -84.88 -32.53
CA ARG A 14 -3.74 -84.12 -31.44
C ARG A 14 -2.91 -82.87 -31.13
N LEU A 15 -3.39 -81.73 -31.64
CA LEU A 15 -3.70 -80.43 -30.99
C LEU A 15 -2.93 -79.97 -29.72
N PRO A 16 -2.94 -78.64 -29.43
CA PRO A 16 -1.78 -77.78 -29.19
C PRO A 16 -1.24 -77.79 -27.75
N VAL A 17 0.02 -77.40 -27.60
CA VAL A 17 0.63 -77.08 -26.29
C VAL A 17 0.16 -75.70 -25.82
N GLU A 18 -0.91 -75.69 -25.02
CA GLU A 18 -1.34 -74.57 -24.17
C GLU A 18 -0.33 -74.38 -23.02
N GLY A 19 0.80 -73.71 -23.28
CA GLY A 19 1.90 -73.58 -22.30
C GLY A 19 2.49 -72.19 -22.10
N SER A 20 2.11 -71.18 -22.90
CA SER A 20 2.77 -69.85 -22.90
C SER A 20 1.89 -68.70 -22.37
N ARG A 21 0.63 -68.99 -22.03
CA ARG A 21 -0.40 -68.00 -21.69
C ARG A 21 -0.22 -67.34 -20.30
N PRO A 22 0.16 -68.05 -19.22
CA PRO A 22 0.32 -67.44 -17.89
C PRO A 22 1.50 -66.47 -17.82
N TRP A 23 2.62 -66.79 -18.48
CA TRP A 23 3.84 -65.99 -18.46
C TRP A 23 3.68 -64.67 -19.23
N ALA A 24 2.96 -64.71 -20.36
CA ALA A 24 2.65 -63.51 -21.13
C ALA A 24 1.71 -62.55 -20.38
N VAL A 25 0.73 -63.09 -19.65
CA VAL A 25 -0.19 -62.29 -18.81
C VAL A 25 0.54 -61.70 -17.60
N ALA A 26 1.34 -62.51 -16.90
CA ALA A 26 2.16 -62.03 -15.78
C ALA A 26 3.13 -60.91 -16.21
N ARG A 27 3.77 -61.06 -17.38
CA ARG A 27 4.65 -60.02 -17.96
C ARG A 27 3.89 -58.73 -18.28
N ARG A 28 2.68 -58.82 -18.83
CA ARG A 28 1.82 -57.64 -19.11
C ARG A 28 1.38 -56.93 -17.83
N VAL A 29 1.04 -57.67 -16.79
CA VAL A 29 0.67 -57.12 -15.47
C VAL A 29 1.88 -56.44 -14.82
N LEU A 30 3.05 -57.07 -14.82
CA LEU A 30 4.30 -56.49 -14.33
C LEU A 30 4.67 -55.19 -15.06
N THR A 31 4.57 -55.17 -16.40
CA THR A 31 4.80 -53.94 -17.17
C THR A 31 3.79 -52.85 -16.85
N ALA A 32 2.52 -53.19 -16.66
CA ALA A 32 1.49 -52.21 -16.31
C ALA A 32 1.73 -51.61 -14.92
N ILE A 33 2.11 -52.42 -13.92
CA ILE A 33 2.46 -51.95 -12.57
C ILE A 33 3.70 -51.04 -12.61
N LEU A 34 4.73 -51.40 -13.39
CA LEU A 34 5.92 -50.56 -13.57
C LEU A 34 5.58 -49.21 -14.21
N ILE A 35 4.75 -49.21 -15.26
CA ILE A 35 4.33 -47.97 -15.93
C ILE A 35 3.50 -47.10 -14.98
N LEU A 36 2.55 -47.70 -14.24
CA LEU A 36 1.73 -46.97 -13.26
C LEU A 36 2.61 -46.37 -12.15
N GLY A 37 3.59 -47.14 -11.65
CA GLY A 37 4.56 -46.66 -10.66
C GLY A 37 5.44 -45.52 -11.18
N LEU A 38 5.90 -45.59 -12.44
CA LEU A 38 6.67 -44.53 -13.09
C LEU A 38 5.82 -43.27 -13.31
N LEU A 39 4.56 -43.41 -13.73
CA LEU A 39 3.64 -42.28 -13.91
C LEU A 39 3.34 -41.60 -12.58
N LEU A 40 3.11 -42.38 -11.51
CA LEU A 40 2.92 -41.85 -10.16
C LEU A 40 4.18 -41.13 -9.68
N CYS A 41 5.36 -41.73 -9.83
CA CYS A 41 6.63 -41.12 -9.46
C CYS A 41 6.88 -39.82 -10.23
N PHE A 42 6.67 -39.83 -11.54
CA PHE A 42 6.79 -38.64 -12.39
C PHE A 42 5.81 -37.54 -11.98
N SER A 43 4.55 -37.89 -11.66
CA SER A 43 3.55 -36.92 -11.18
C SER A 43 3.94 -36.28 -9.85
N VAL A 44 4.51 -37.05 -8.91
CA VAL A 44 5.00 -36.56 -7.62
C VAL A 44 6.22 -35.67 -7.82
N LEU A 45 7.16 -36.07 -8.69
CA LEU A 45 8.33 -35.28 -9.02
C LEU A 45 7.95 -33.96 -9.69
N LEU A 46 7.00 -33.98 -10.63
CA LEU A 46 6.47 -32.76 -11.23
C LEU A 46 5.84 -31.87 -10.17
N PHE A 47 4.96 -32.41 -9.32
CA PHE A 47 4.33 -31.64 -8.24
C PHE A 47 5.36 -31.03 -7.28
N TYR A 48 6.40 -31.78 -6.91
CA TYR A 48 7.50 -31.29 -6.08
C TYR A 48 8.30 -30.19 -6.77
N ASN A 49 8.64 -30.34 -8.06
CA ASN A 49 9.33 -29.30 -8.82
C ASN A 49 8.46 -28.04 -8.97
N PHE A 50 7.17 -28.19 -9.28
CA PHE A 50 6.23 -27.07 -9.41
C PHE A 50 5.98 -26.35 -8.09
N GLN A 51 5.90 -27.05 -6.96
CA GLN A 51 5.79 -26.41 -5.64
C GLN A 51 7.06 -25.66 -5.24
N ASN A 52 8.23 -26.15 -5.66
CA ASN A 52 9.51 -25.49 -5.40
C ASN A 52 9.88 -24.47 -6.49
N CYS A 53 9.06 -24.28 -7.53
CA CYS A 53 9.22 -23.24 -8.53
C CYS A 53 8.68 -21.91 -7.99
N GLY A 54 9.51 -21.22 -7.22
CA GLY A 54 9.24 -19.85 -6.81
C GLY A 54 10.10 -19.41 -5.63
N PRO A 55 10.27 -18.10 -5.43
CA PRO A 55 10.83 -17.61 -4.18
C PRO A 55 9.93 -18.07 -3.02
N ARG A 56 10.55 -18.51 -1.92
CA ARG A 56 9.80 -18.82 -0.69
C ARG A 56 9.01 -17.57 -0.27
N PRO A 57 7.75 -17.73 0.19
CA PRO A 57 6.98 -16.60 0.69
C PRO A 57 7.70 -15.96 1.89
N CYS A 58 7.57 -14.64 2.01
CA CYS A 58 8.14 -13.92 3.14
C CYS A 58 7.29 -14.15 4.39
N GLU A 59 7.91 -14.63 5.46
CA GLU A 59 7.25 -14.93 6.75
C GLU A 59 7.67 -13.97 7.87
N THR A 60 8.33 -12.85 7.53
CA THR A 60 8.65 -11.82 8.53
C THR A 60 7.37 -11.13 9.01
N SER A 61 7.36 -10.62 10.24
CA SER A 61 6.21 -9.88 10.79
C SER A 61 5.78 -8.72 9.86
N VAL A 62 6.75 -7.99 9.30
CA VAL A 62 6.49 -6.88 8.36
C VAL A 62 5.75 -7.35 7.11
N CYS A 63 6.13 -8.52 6.56
CA CYS A 63 5.46 -9.08 5.39
C CYS A 63 4.04 -9.56 5.71
N LEU A 64 3.84 -10.16 6.89
CA LEU A 64 2.51 -10.60 7.33
C LEU A 64 1.59 -9.40 7.59
N ASP A 65 2.07 -8.38 8.29
CA ASP A 65 1.32 -7.14 8.54
C ASP A 65 0.92 -6.44 7.23
N LEU A 66 1.85 -6.36 6.26
CA LEU A 66 1.58 -5.77 4.95
C LEU A 66 0.53 -6.59 4.16
N ARG A 67 0.65 -7.91 4.19
CA ARG A 67 -0.32 -8.82 3.55
C ARG A 67 -1.71 -8.60 4.14
N ASP A 68 -1.82 -8.59 5.46
CA ASP A 68 -3.11 -8.44 6.15
C ASP A 68 -3.72 -7.07 5.86
N HIS A 69 -2.91 -6.01 5.84
CA HIS A 69 -3.36 -4.68 5.46
C HIS A 69 -3.89 -4.63 4.02
N TYR A 70 -3.17 -5.24 3.07
CA TYR A 70 -3.59 -5.32 1.66
C TYR A 70 -4.89 -6.11 1.48
N LEU A 71 -5.01 -7.26 2.15
CA LEU A 71 -6.23 -8.08 2.09
C LEU A 71 -7.42 -7.38 2.74
N ALA A 72 -7.20 -6.57 3.77
CA ALA A 72 -8.25 -5.78 4.42
C ALA A 72 -8.74 -4.62 3.55
N SER A 73 -7.89 -4.03 2.71
CA SER A 73 -8.29 -2.93 1.81
C SER A 73 -8.97 -3.41 0.52
N GLY A 74 -8.62 -4.59 0.04
CA GLY A 74 -9.06 -5.12 -1.26
C GLY A 74 -10.49 -5.65 -1.30
N ASN A 75 -11.09 -5.65 -2.49
CA ASN A 75 -12.36 -6.28 -2.80
C ASN A 75 -12.21 -7.25 -3.98
N THR A 76 -11.99 -8.53 -3.68
CA THR A 76 -11.80 -9.59 -4.68
C THR A 76 -13.06 -9.94 -5.48
N SER A 77 -14.22 -9.38 -5.13
CA SER A 77 -15.45 -9.50 -5.91
C SER A 77 -15.43 -8.66 -7.20
N VAL A 78 -14.48 -7.73 -7.33
CA VAL A 78 -14.28 -6.88 -8.51
C VAL A 78 -13.08 -7.39 -9.30
N ALA A 79 -13.18 -7.48 -10.62
CA ALA A 79 -12.05 -7.90 -11.43
C ALA A 79 -10.99 -6.78 -11.52
N PRO A 80 -9.69 -7.06 -11.33
CA PRO A 80 -8.64 -6.04 -11.35
C PRO A 80 -8.50 -5.36 -12.71
N CYS A 81 -8.88 -6.04 -13.80
CA CYS A 81 -8.83 -5.49 -15.16
C CYS A 81 -10.01 -4.58 -15.50
N THR A 82 -11.07 -4.59 -14.70
CA THR A 82 -12.26 -3.74 -14.92
C THR A 82 -12.24 -2.50 -14.04
N ASP A 83 -11.89 -2.67 -12.77
CA ASP A 83 -11.75 -1.57 -11.82
C ASP A 83 -10.71 -1.94 -10.76
N PHE A 84 -9.46 -1.57 -11.05
CA PHE A 84 -8.33 -1.86 -10.17
C PHE A 84 -8.43 -1.11 -8.83
N PHE A 85 -9.04 0.08 -8.82
CA PHE A 85 -9.19 0.86 -7.59
C PHE A 85 -10.13 0.14 -6.63
N SER A 86 -11.31 -0.28 -7.09
CA SER A 86 -12.24 -1.05 -6.26
C SER A 86 -11.67 -2.42 -5.88
N PHE A 87 -10.93 -3.07 -6.78
CA PHE A 87 -10.24 -4.31 -6.45
C PHE A 87 -9.22 -4.16 -5.31
N ALA A 88 -8.42 -3.09 -5.31
CA ALA A 88 -7.35 -2.89 -4.32
C ALA A 88 -7.80 -2.14 -3.06
N CYS A 89 -8.79 -1.25 -3.18
CA CYS A 89 -9.21 -0.31 -2.14
C CYS A 89 -10.70 -0.36 -1.82
N GLY A 90 -11.50 -1.20 -2.48
CA GLY A 90 -12.97 -1.19 -2.36
C GLY A 90 -13.50 -1.62 -1.00
N ARG A 91 -12.65 -2.08 -0.07
CA ARG A 91 -13.00 -2.29 1.35
C ARG A 91 -12.17 -1.44 2.30
N ALA A 92 -11.26 -0.61 1.79
CA ALA A 92 -10.60 0.39 2.60
C ALA A 92 -11.69 1.25 3.25
N LYS A 93 -11.58 1.48 4.56
CA LYS A 93 -12.54 2.35 5.26
C LYS A 93 -12.55 3.71 4.56
N GLU A 94 -13.66 4.04 3.92
CA GLU A 94 -13.84 5.23 3.06
C GLU A 94 -13.46 6.56 3.74
N THR A 95 -13.35 6.57 5.06
CA THR A 95 -13.11 7.78 5.86
C THR A 95 -11.64 8.17 6.03
N ASN A 96 -10.66 7.31 5.75
CA ASN A 96 -9.24 7.65 5.91
C ASN A 96 -8.41 7.13 4.73
N ASN A 97 -8.08 8.00 3.79
CA ASN A 97 -7.02 7.71 2.84
C ASN A 97 -5.66 7.56 3.57
N SER A 98 -4.73 6.80 2.99
CA SER A 98 -3.42 6.51 3.60
C SER A 98 -2.62 7.78 3.96
N PHE A 99 -2.80 8.86 3.19
CA PHE A 99 -2.17 10.15 3.46
C PHE A 99 -2.68 10.78 4.76
N GLN A 100 -3.98 10.72 5.04
CA GLN A 100 -4.58 11.24 6.27
C GLN A 100 -4.16 10.44 7.49
N GLU A 101 -4.07 9.11 7.37
CA GLU A 101 -3.55 8.25 8.45
C GLU A 101 -2.09 8.62 8.77
N LEU A 102 -1.25 8.77 7.74
CA LEU A 102 0.14 9.18 7.90
C LEU A 102 0.26 10.59 8.48
N ALA A 103 -0.54 11.54 8.00
CA ALA A 103 -0.58 12.91 8.52
C ALA A 103 -0.97 12.92 10.01
N THR A 104 -1.95 12.10 10.41
CA THR A 104 -2.35 11.94 11.80
C THR A 104 -1.23 11.35 12.65
N LYS A 105 -0.58 10.27 12.19
CA LYS A 105 0.56 9.66 12.87
C LYS A 105 1.70 10.67 13.06
N ASN A 106 2.02 11.44 12.03
CA ASN A 106 3.05 12.48 12.08
C ASN A 106 2.68 13.60 13.04
N LYS A 107 1.42 14.10 12.99
CA LYS A 107 0.91 15.12 13.92
C LYS A 107 1.00 14.65 15.38
N ASN A 108 0.62 13.41 15.66
CA ASN A 108 0.70 12.84 17.00
C ASN A 108 2.15 12.67 17.48
N ARG A 109 3.08 12.36 16.56
CA ARG A 109 4.51 12.31 16.88
C ARG A 109 5.07 13.71 17.17
N LEU A 110 4.74 14.70 16.34
CA LEU A 110 5.14 16.10 16.55
C LEU A 110 4.59 16.65 17.87
N ARG A 111 3.32 16.39 18.17
CA ARG A 111 2.70 16.74 19.45
C ARG A 111 3.50 16.20 20.63
N ARG A 112 3.82 14.90 20.63
CA ARG A 112 4.64 14.28 21.68
C ARG A 112 6.01 14.94 21.81
N ILE A 113 6.64 15.32 20.70
CA ILE A 113 7.93 16.02 20.75
C ILE A 113 7.78 17.39 21.41
N LEU A 114 6.75 18.15 21.05
CA LEU A 114 6.51 19.52 21.53
C LEU A 114 6.01 19.60 22.98
N GLU A 115 5.39 18.53 23.50
CA GLU A 115 4.91 18.44 24.88
C GLU A 115 5.98 17.96 25.88
N VAL A 116 7.14 17.51 25.41
CA VAL A 116 8.23 17.09 26.29
C VAL A 116 8.92 18.30 26.91
N GLN A 117 9.11 18.26 28.23
CA GLN A 117 9.87 19.28 28.96
C GLN A 117 11.37 19.11 28.67
N ASN A 118 11.93 20.02 27.86
CA ASN A 118 13.36 20.06 27.56
C ASN A 118 13.93 21.46 27.82
N SER A 119 15.20 21.52 28.24
CA SER A 119 15.96 22.76 28.24
C SER A 119 16.59 22.98 26.86
N TRP A 120 16.16 24.04 26.18
CA TRP A 120 16.69 24.44 24.88
C TRP A 120 17.69 25.58 25.03
N HIS A 121 18.56 25.74 24.04
CA HIS A 121 19.48 26.88 24.02
C HIS A 121 18.67 28.18 23.80
N PRO A 122 18.90 29.23 24.60
CA PRO A 122 18.18 30.50 24.44
C PRO A 122 18.32 31.07 23.01
N GLY A 123 17.20 31.45 22.41
CA GLY A 123 17.10 32.00 21.06
C GLY A 123 17.07 30.98 19.92
N SER A 124 17.19 29.67 20.22
CA SER A 124 17.20 28.60 19.23
C SER A 124 15.85 28.45 18.50
N GLY A 125 15.87 27.82 17.32
CA GLY A 125 14.66 27.52 16.56
C GLY A 125 13.74 26.57 17.33
N GLU A 126 14.33 25.63 18.04
CA GLU A 126 13.67 24.69 18.94
C GLU A 126 12.96 25.42 20.07
N GLU A 127 13.66 26.29 20.81
CA GLU A 127 13.02 27.05 21.89
C GLU A 127 11.80 27.83 21.38
N LYS A 128 11.93 28.53 20.26
CA LYS A 128 10.83 29.30 19.65
C LYS A 128 9.67 28.41 19.22
N ALA A 129 9.95 27.25 18.62
CA ALA A 129 8.90 26.30 18.20
C ALA A 129 8.10 25.77 19.40
N PHE A 130 8.78 25.46 20.51
CA PHE A 130 8.13 24.98 21.74
C PHE A 130 7.35 26.10 22.43
N GLN A 131 7.91 27.30 22.54
CA GLN A 131 7.20 28.46 23.09
C GLN A 131 5.94 28.79 22.25
N PHE A 132 6.04 28.72 20.92
CA PHE A 132 4.91 28.94 20.02
C PHE A 132 3.84 27.85 20.17
N TYR A 133 4.23 26.58 20.34
CA TYR A 133 3.28 25.52 20.64
C TYR A 133 2.57 25.77 21.97
N ASN A 134 3.32 26.07 23.02
CA ASN A 134 2.76 26.30 24.36
C ASN A 134 1.81 27.50 24.41
N SER A 135 2.11 28.59 23.71
CA SER A 135 1.20 29.74 23.64
C SER A 135 -0.11 29.42 22.93
N CYS A 136 -0.10 28.50 21.95
CA CYS A 136 -1.30 28.00 21.28
C CYS A 136 -2.12 27.06 22.18
N MET A 137 -1.45 26.28 23.04
CA MET A 137 -2.11 25.33 23.94
C MET A 137 -2.66 25.97 25.22
N ASP A 138 -2.17 27.15 25.62
CA ASP A 138 -2.67 27.91 26.76
C ASP A 138 -4.01 28.60 26.45
N THR A 139 -5.06 27.79 26.39
CA THR A 139 -6.43 28.26 26.14
C THR A 139 -6.93 29.22 27.22
N LEU A 140 -6.45 29.11 28.47
CA LEU A 140 -6.85 30.03 29.53
C LEU A 140 -6.33 31.45 29.28
N ALA A 141 -5.06 31.59 28.88
CA ALA A 141 -4.50 32.88 28.49
C ALA A 141 -5.20 33.46 27.25
N ILE A 142 -5.53 32.61 26.26
CA ILE A 142 -6.25 33.02 25.05
C ILE A 142 -7.65 33.56 25.40
N GLU A 143 -8.42 32.82 26.20
CA GLU A 143 -9.77 33.23 26.60
C GLU A 143 -9.74 34.49 27.50
N ALA A 144 -8.74 34.61 28.37
CA ALA A 144 -8.54 35.81 29.19
C ALA A 144 -8.23 37.06 28.35
N ALA A 145 -7.47 36.91 27.26
CA ALA A 145 -7.19 38.01 26.32
C ALA A 145 -8.42 38.39 25.46
N GLY A 146 -9.31 37.43 25.20
CA GLY A 146 -10.54 37.62 24.45
C GLY A 146 -10.31 38.25 23.07
N THR A 147 -11.14 39.23 22.71
CA THR A 147 -11.04 39.93 21.41
C THR A 147 -9.99 41.04 21.37
N GLY A 148 -9.28 41.27 22.48
CA GLY A 148 -8.30 42.36 22.63
C GLY A 148 -7.25 42.40 21.51
N PRO A 149 -6.52 41.29 21.24
CA PRO A 149 -5.50 41.25 20.19
C PRO A 149 -6.05 41.57 18.80
N LEU A 150 -7.23 41.02 18.45
CA LEU A 150 -7.85 41.28 17.15
C LEU A 150 -8.31 42.75 17.02
N ARG A 151 -8.85 43.33 18.08
CA ARG A 151 -9.26 44.75 18.09
C ARG A 151 -8.06 45.67 17.87
N GLN A 152 -6.92 45.37 18.49
CA GLN A 152 -5.69 46.14 18.27
C GLN A 152 -5.27 46.12 16.79
N VAL A 153 -5.27 44.94 16.15
CA VAL A 153 -4.96 44.82 14.71
C VAL A 153 -5.95 45.64 13.86
N ILE A 154 -7.25 45.59 14.17
CA ILE A 154 -8.26 46.37 13.46
C ILE A 154 -7.99 47.88 13.59
N GLU A 155 -7.65 48.34 14.80
CA GLU A 155 -7.32 49.75 15.07
C GLU A 155 -6.03 50.20 14.33
N GLU A 156 -5.00 49.36 14.33
CA GLU A 156 -3.74 49.58 13.57
C GLU A 156 -3.99 49.73 12.06
N LEU A 157 -4.97 48.99 11.53
CA LEU A 157 -5.36 49.01 10.12
C LEU A 157 -6.28 50.19 9.73
N GLY A 158 -6.67 51.04 10.70
CA GLY A 158 -7.52 52.22 10.47
C GLY A 158 -9.00 52.01 10.85
N GLY A 159 -9.30 50.94 11.58
CA GLY A 159 -10.64 50.64 12.08
C GLY A 159 -11.52 49.89 11.08
N TRP A 160 -12.63 49.37 11.58
CA TRP A 160 -13.65 48.67 10.80
C TRP A 160 -15.02 49.30 11.04
N ARG A 161 -15.76 49.58 9.96
CA ARG A 161 -17.06 50.28 10.02
C ARG A 161 -18.07 49.62 10.96
N ILE A 162 -18.03 48.30 11.11
CA ILE A 162 -18.94 47.55 12.00
C ILE A 162 -18.62 47.82 13.48
N SER A 163 -17.38 48.19 13.80
CA SER A 163 -16.90 48.43 15.17
C SER A 163 -17.19 49.85 15.69
N GLY A 164 -17.89 50.69 14.92
CA GLY A 164 -18.35 52.03 15.33
C GLY A 164 -17.29 53.13 15.34
N LYS A 165 -16.04 52.83 15.74
CA LYS A 165 -14.89 53.74 15.61
C LYS A 165 -14.23 53.56 14.25
N TRP A 166 -14.64 54.37 13.28
CA TRP A 166 -14.07 54.35 11.93
C TRP A 166 -13.65 55.76 11.51
N THR A 167 -12.35 55.95 11.26
CA THR A 167 -11.83 57.13 10.56
C THR A 167 -11.83 56.86 9.06
N SER A 168 -11.78 57.92 8.23
CA SER A 168 -11.77 57.77 6.77
C SER A 168 -10.64 56.82 6.35
N LEU A 169 -11.00 55.64 5.85
CA LEU A 169 -10.07 54.59 5.47
C LEU A 169 -9.09 55.10 4.42
N ASN A 170 -7.78 55.12 4.74
CA ASN A 170 -6.77 55.28 3.71
C ASN A 170 -6.57 53.93 3.03
N PHE A 171 -7.35 53.69 1.98
CA PHE A 171 -7.38 52.43 1.24
C PHE A 171 -5.97 51.93 0.86
N ASN A 172 -5.13 52.79 0.27
CA ASN A 172 -3.79 52.41 -0.16
C ASN A 172 -2.89 52.01 1.03
N ARG A 173 -2.99 52.73 2.15
CA ARG A 173 -2.24 52.40 3.38
C ARG A 173 -2.71 51.07 3.96
N THR A 174 -4.01 50.88 4.14
CA THR A 174 -4.59 49.65 4.70
C THR A 174 -4.26 48.45 3.82
N LEU A 175 -4.42 48.58 2.49
CA LEU A 175 -4.07 47.54 1.52
C LEU A 175 -2.58 47.17 1.61
N ARG A 176 -1.69 48.18 1.66
CA ARG A 176 -0.25 47.94 1.82
C ARG A 176 0.06 47.20 3.11
N LEU A 177 -0.50 47.61 4.25
CA LEU A 177 -0.25 46.95 5.55
C LEU A 177 -0.76 45.51 5.55
N LEU A 178 -1.99 45.28 5.07
CA LEU A 178 -2.57 43.94 4.95
C LEU A 178 -1.67 43.00 4.14
N MET A 179 -1.18 43.46 2.99
CA MET A 179 -0.33 42.66 2.11
C MET A 179 1.08 42.46 2.70
N SER A 180 1.73 43.52 3.20
CA SER A 180 3.15 43.45 3.58
C SER A 180 3.41 42.92 5.00
N GLN A 181 2.50 43.18 5.94
CA GLN A 181 2.70 42.79 7.35
C GLN A 181 1.87 41.56 7.73
N TYR A 182 0.63 41.46 7.24
CA TYR A 182 -0.28 40.38 7.60
C TYR A 182 -0.38 39.27 6.53
N GLY A 183 0.26 39.44 5.37
CA GLY A 183 0.23 38.45 4.29
C GLY A 183 -1.17 38.21 3.71
N HIS A 184 -2.08 39.18 3.84
CA HIS A 184 -3.44 39.09 3.33
C HIS A 184 -3.61 39.88 2.03
N PHE A 185 -4.17 39.23 1.01
CA PHE A 185 -4.23 39.72 -0.38
C PHE A 185 -5.68 39.80 -0.87
N PRO A 186 -6.43 40.86 -0.52
CA PRO A 186 -7.87 40.92 -0.77
C PRO A 186 -8.26 41.10 -2.24
N PHE A 187 -7.40 41.67 -3.08
CA PHE A 187 -7.69 41.96 -4.49
C PHE A 187 -6.77 41.20 -5.45
N PHE A 188 -5.48 41.23 -5.19
CA PHE A 188 -4.46 40.55 -5.97
C PHE A 188 -3.37 40.04 -5.04
N ARG A 189 -2.74 38.91 -5.40
CA ARG A 189 -1.62 38.34 -4.66
C ARG A 189 -0.32 38.86 -5.25
N ALA A 190 0.48 39.52 -4.43
CA ALA A 190 1.84 39.90 -4.78
C ALA A 190 2.80 39.02 -3.96
N TYR A 191 3.74 38.36 -4.62
CA TYR A 191 4.73 37.51 -3.97
C TYR A 191 6.01 37.51 -4.78
N LEU A 192 7.15 37.23 -4.14
CA LEU A 192 8.39 37.03 -4.87
C LEU A 192 8.48 35.57 -5.33
N GLY A 193 8.55 35.37 -6.64
CA GLY A 193 8.76 34.07 -7.27
C GLY A 193 10.06 34.05 -8.09
N PRO A 194 10.55 32.86 -8.47
CA PRO A 194 11.68 32.75 -9.39
C PRO A 194 11.27 33.19 -10.80
N HIS A 195 12.14 33.91 -11.50
CA HIS A 195 11.93 34.25 -12.90
C HIS A 195 11.90 32.97 -13.75
N PRO A 196 10.92 32.77 -14.67
CA PRO A 196 10.76 31.53 -15.42
C PRO A 196 12.01 31.10 -16.22
N ALA A 197 12.74 32.07 -16.77
CA ALA A 197 13.98 31.83 -17.52
C ALA A 197 15.28 31.94 -16.68
N SER A 198 15.19 32.42 -15.43
CA SER A 198 16.35 32.61 -14.55
C SER A 198 15.94 32.33 -13.10
N PRO A 199 15.99 31.07 -12.65
CA PRO A 199 15.44 30.68 -11.35
C PRO A 199 16.07 31.38 -10.13
N HIS A 200 17.26 31.97 -10.31
CA HIS A 200 17.96 32.72 -9.26
C HIS A 200 17.58 34.21 -9.19
N THR A 201 16.78 34.70 -10.14
CA THR A 201 16.33 36.08 -10.17
C THR A 201 14.92 36.17 -9.59
N PRO A 202 14.71 36.83 -8.44
CA PRO A 202 13.37 37.01 -7.89
C PRO A 202 12.59 38.07 -8.69
N VAL A 203 11.32 37.79 -8.95
CA VAL A 203 10.35 38.71 -9.59
C VAL A 203 9.05 38.73 -8.80
N ILE A 204 8.30 39.83 -8.92
CA ILE A 204 6.94 40.00 -8.35
C ILE A 204 5.92 39.33 -9.26
#